data_AF-A0A6N2CJS4-F1
#
_entry.id   AF-A0A6N2CJS4-F1
#
_cell.length_a   1.000
_cell.length_b   1.000
_cell.length_c   1.000
_cell.angle_alpha   90.00
_cell.angle_beta   90.00
_cell.angle_gamma   90.00
#
_symmetry.space_group_name_H-M   'P 1'
#
loop_
_entity.id
_entity.type
_entity.pdbx_description
1 polymer ?
#
loop_
_entity_poly.entity_id
_entity_poly.type
_entity_poly.pdbx_seq_one_letter_code
_entity_poly.pdbx_strand_id
1 'polypeptide(L)' 'MKFSVEMEESTLEKIMLATGISKKGPAVAKAATEYLRRAMAKEFATMVMEGKFEDYPLTNDEIEQSDR' A
#
# COMPACT_ATOMS: atom_id res chain seq x y z
N MET A 1 13.19 -0.86 17.34
CA MET A 1 14.15 -1.74 16.62
C MET A 1 15.18 -0.85 15.92
N LYS A 2 16.46 -1.20 15.94
CA LYS A 2 17.53 -0.51 15.19
C LYS A 2 18.20 -1.52 14.28
N PHE A 3 18.42 -1.15 13.02
CA PHE A 3 19.08 -1.98 12.02
C PHE A 3 19.83 -1.07 11.05
N SER A 4 20.84 -1.62 10.39
CA SER A 4 21.63 -0.92 9.37
C SER A 4 21.25 -1.46 8.00
N VAL A 5 21.14 -0.56 7.01
CA VAL A 5 20.84 -0.92 5.63
C VAL A 5 21.80 -0.13 4.75
N GLU A 6 22.37 -0.81 3.77
CA GLU A 6 23.16 -0.16 2.72
C GLU A 6 22.22 0.24 1.58
N MET A 7 22.37 1.47 1.08
CA MET A 7 21.59 1.99 -0.04
C MET A 7 22.38 3.08 -0.75
N GLU A 8 22.05 3.30 -2.02
CA GLU A 8 22.62 4.41 -2.77
C GLU A 8 22.18 5.77 -2.19
N GLU A 9 23.11 6.72 -2.15
CA GLU A 9 22.84 8.08 -1.71
C GLU A 9 21.77 8.75 -2.57
N SER A 10 21.80 8.51 -3.89
CA SER A 10 20.79 8.99 -4.85
C SER A 10 19.37 8.54 -4.48
N THR A 11 19.24 7.34 -3.92
CA THR A 11 17.96 6.76 -3.52
C THR A 11 17.48 7.38 -2.20
N LEU A 12 18.40 7.58 -1.26
CA LEU A 12 18.11 8.24 0.01
C LEU A 12 17.63 9.68 -0.20
N GLU A 13 18.26 10.43 -1.10
CA GLU A 13 17.83 11.79 -1.46
C GLU A 13 16.41 11.81 -2.02
N LYS A 14 16.10 10.89 -2.94
CA LYS A 14 14.74 10.74 -3.49
C LYS A 14 13.72 10.40 -2.40
N ILE A 15 14.06 9.52 -1.47
CA ILE A 15 13.20 9.17 -0.33
C ILE A 15 12.95 10.41 0.55
N MET A 16 13.99 11.17 0.88
CA MET A 16 13.89 12.36 1.72
C MET A 16 13.05 13.45 1.04
N LEU A 17 13.23 13.66 -0.26
CA LEU A 17 12.45 14.59 -1.08
C LEU A 17 10.98 14.15 -1.17
N ALA A 18 10.71 12.87 -1.45
CA ALA A 18 9.35 12.34 -1.55
C ALA A 18 8.60 12.34 -0.21
N THR A 19 9.30 12.14 0.90
CA THR A 19 8.68 12.09 2.23
C THR A 19 8.55 13.46 2.90
N GLY A 20 9.31 14.46 2.42
CA GLY A 20 9.45 15.79 3.02
C GLY A 20 10.26 15.80 4.32
N ILE A 21 11.02 14.75 4.60
CA ILE A 21 11.71 14.55 5.89
C ILE A 21 13.23 14.68 5.69
N SER A 22 13.85 15.59 6.43
CA SER A 22 15.29 15.85 6.38
C SER A 22 16.15 14.84 7.15
N LYS A 23 15.56 14.07 8.08
CA LYS A 23 16.27 13.04 8.84
C LYS A 23 16.20 11.69 8.10
N LYS A 24 17.37 11.12 7.79
CA LYS A 24 17.54 9.85 7.04
C LYS A 24 16.66 8.71 7.57
N GLY A 25 16.81 8.35 8.85
CA GLY A 25 16.08 7.23 9.45
C GLY A 25 14.55 7.39 9.41
N PRO A 26 14.00 8.52 9.90
CA PRO A 26 12.57 8.79 9.80
C PRO A 26 12.01 8.83 8.37
N ALA A 27 12.78 9.35 7.40
CA ALA A 27 12.38 9.35 5.99
C ALA A 27 12.24 7.93 5.44
N VAL A 28 13.26 7.07 5.67
CA VAL A 28 13.25 5.67 5.24
C VAL A 28 12.13 4.89 5.92
N ALA A 29 11.93 5.09 7.23
CA ALA A 29 10.86 4.43 7.98
C ALA A 29 9.48 4.78 7.42
N LYS A 30 9.21 6.06 7.16
CA LYS A 30 7.95 6.51 6.54
C LYS A 30 7.76 5.91 5.16
N ALA A 31 8.79 5.94 4.31
CA ALA A 31 8.72 5.36 2.97
C ALA A 31 8.41 3.85 2.99
N ALA A 32 9.03 3.09 3.90
CA ALA A 32 8.75 1.67 4.07
C ALA A 32 7.30 1.41 4.53
N THR A 33 6.80 2.18 5.49
CA THR A 33 5.39 2.08 5.93
C THR A 33 4.41 2.37 4.79
N GLU A 34 4.67 3.43 4.01
CA GLU A 34 3.80 3.79 2.88
C GLU A 34 3.86 2.74 1.75
N TYR A 35 5.02 2.15 1.51
CA TYR A 35 5.15 1.04 0.56
C TYR A 35 4.26 -0.15 0.98
N LEU A 36 4.32 -0.55 2.25
CA LEU A 36 3.50 -1.65 2.78
C LEU A 36 2.01 -1.33 2.67
N ARG A 37 1.58 -0.11 3.04
CA ARG A 37 0.18 0.32 2.92
C ARG A 37 -0.33 0.22 1.48
N ARG A 38 0.47 0.67 0.51
CA ARG A 38 0.11 0.58 -0.92
C ARG A 38 0.06 -0.86 -1.42
N ALA A 39 0.95 -1.73 -0.94
CA ALA A 39 0.91 -3.15 -1.28
C ALA A 39 -0.36 -3.80 -0.73
N MET A 40 -0.70 -3.55 0.54
CA MET A 40 -1.92 -4.05 1.16
C MET A 40 -3.19 -3.53 0.48
N ALA A 41 -3.24 -2.25 0.11
CA ALA A 41 -4.39 -1.69 -0.60
C ALA A 41 -4.63 -2.38 -1.96
N LYS A 42 -3.55 -2.70 -2.69
CA LYS A 42 -3.65 -3.46 -3.95
C LYS A 42 -4.16 -4.88 -3.71
N GLU A 43 -3.61 -5.57 -2.72
CA GLU A 43 -4.03 -6.93 -2.37
C GLU A 43 -5.51 -6.96 -1.95
N PHE A 44 -5.93 -6.00 -1.12
CA PHE A 44 -7.31 -5.85 -0.71
C PHE A 44 -8.24 -5.61 -1.91
N ALA A 45 -7.87 -4.72 -2.84
CA ALA A 45 -8.65 -4.49 -4.06
C ALA A 45 -8.79 -5.76 -4.91
N THR A 46 -7.73 -6.55 -5.04
CA THR A 46 -7.79 -7.87 -5.71
C THR A 46 -8.75 -8.82 -4.99
N MET A 47 -8.69 -8.91 -3.65
CA MET A 47 -9.60 -9.74 -2.88
C MET A 47 -11.07 -9.35 -3.07
N VAL A 48 -11.36 -8.04 -3.17
CA VAL A 48 -12.70 -7.54 -3.46
C VAL A 48 -13.16 -7.99 -4.85
N MET A 49 -12.32 -7.82 -5.88
CA MET A 49 -12.64 -8.24 -7.24
C MET A 49 -12.81 -9.76 -7.38
N GLU A 50 -12.09 -10.55 -6.59
CA GLU A 50 -12.19 -12.01 -6.54
C GLU A 50 -13.36 -12.52 -5.70
N GLY A 51 -14.17 -11.63 -5.09
CA GLY A 51 -15.33 -12.01 -4.29
C GLY A 51 -14.96 -12.80 -3.02
N LYS A 52 -13.78 -12.56 -2.44
CA LYS A 52 -13.28 -13.31 -1.26
C LYS A 52 -13.96 -12.94 0.06
N PHE A 53 -14.85 -11.95 0.06
CA PHE A 53 -15.53 -11.46 1.26
C PHE A 53 -16.94 -12.02 1.33
N GLU A 54 -17.19 -12.94 2.27
CA GLU A 54 -18.49 -13.61 2.47
C GLU A 54 -19.61 -12.66 2.94
N ASP A 55 -19.24 -11.50 3.51
CA ASP A 55 -20.19 -10.49 4.00
C ASP A 55 -20.91 -9.71 2.87
N TYR A 56 -20.53 -9.93 1.61
CA TYR A 56 -21.23 -9.40 0.43
C TYR A 56 -22.13 -10.50 -0.14
N PRO A 57 -23.43 -10.51 0.19
CA PRO A 57 -24.33 -11.64 -0.10
C PRO A 57 -24.69 -11.79 -1.57
N LEU A 58 -24.31 -10.82 -2.41
CA LEU A 58 -24.64 -10.78 -3.83
C LEU A 58 -23.34 -10.55 -4.62
N THR A 59 -23.16 -11.35 -5.67
CA THR A 59 -22.13 -11.14 -6.69
C THR A 59 -22.44 -9.89 -7.52
N ASN A 60 -21.43 -9.35 -8.22
CA ASN A 60 -21.64 -8.18 -9.09
C ASN A 60 -22.75 -8.41 -10.12
N ASP A 61 -22.84 -9.60 -10.71
CA ASP A 61 -23.86 -9.95 -11.69
C ASP A 61 -25.28 -9.96 -11.09
N GLU A 62 -25.43 -10.40 -9.83
CA GLU A 62 -26.70 -10.40 -9.11
C GLU A 62 -27.15 -8.97 -8.74
N ILE A 63 -26.20 -8.09 -8.38
CA ILE A 63 -26.47 -6.66 -8.15
C ILE A 63 -26.94 -5.99 -9.45
N GLU A 64 -26.22 -6.20 -10.56
CA GLU A 64 -26.55 -5.59 -11.86
C GLU A 64 -27.90 -6.05 -12.43
N GLN A 65 -28.36 -7.28 -12.11
CA GLN A 65 -29.69 -7.76 -12.47
C GLN A 65 -30.80 -7.16 -11.61
N SER A 66 -30.52 -6.83 -10.34
CA SER A 66 -31.51 -6.25 -9.42
C SER A 66 -31.79 -4.76 -9.68
N ASP A 67 -30.86 -4.04 -10.30
CA ASP A 67 -30.98 -2.62 -10.66
C ASP A 67 -31.68 -2.36 -12.02
N ARG A 68 -32.09 -3.42 -12.75
CA ARG A 68 -32.87 -3.33 -14.01
C ARG A 68 -34.37 -3.53 -13.78
#